data_AF-A0A3D0QBL9-F1
#
_entry.id   AF-A0A3D0QBL9-F1
#
_cell.length_a   1.000
_cell.length_b   1.000
_cell.length_c   1.000
_cell.angle_alpha   90.00
_cell.angle_beta   90.00
_cell.angle_gamma   90.00
#
_symmetry.space_group_name_H-M   'P 1'
#
loop_
_entity.id
_entity.type
_entity.pdbx_description
1 polymer ?
#
loop_
_entity_poly.entity_id
_entity_poly.type
_entity_poly.pdbx_seq_one_letter_code
_entity_poly.pdbx_strand_id
1 'polypeptide(L)'
;MVGAAILFGVLILAVGRVQGNLNQTMAQNTFNLNTQSEAVSLARLIEYEVSKAGYGVTGSKISTADSQRIAFKGAMTYGGPVDSVAYFAGEADTTTRNPDDFRFVRYAKSSGALSQRIVMTQFIITYFDSSNTRMSSPVTGTALNAIRGVNFKFRVESAEPVTDISTGLSNYNAVTWEKLIYPRNLGKPF
;
A
#
# COMPACT_ATOMS: atom_id res chain seq x y z
N MET A 1 -24.36 -10.67 -55.36
CA MET A 1 -24.71 -9.82 -54.19
C MET A 1 -24.56 -10.54 -52.86
N VAL A 2 -24.96 -11.82 -52.73
CA VAL A 2 -24.86 -12.60 -51.48
C VAL A 2 -23.42 -12.73 -50.95
N GLY A 3 -22.42 -12.98 -51.82
CA GLY A 3 -21.02 -13.09 -51.38
C GLY A 3 -20.44 -11.80 -50.77
N ALA A 4 -20.80 -10.64 -51.31
CA ALA A 4 -20.38 -9.35 -50.75
C ALA A 4 -21.03 -9.06 -49.38
N ALA A 5 -22.30 -9.47 -49.19
CA ALA A 5 -22.98 -9.35 -47.90
C ALA A 5 -22.36 -10.24 -46.83
N ILE A 6 -21.95 -11.47 -47.18
CA ILE A 6 -21.26 -12.38 -46.26
C ILE A 6 -19.87 -11.83 -45.89
N LEU A 7 -19.09 -11.37 -46.87
CA LEU A 7 -17.77 -10.79 -46.63
C LEU A 7 -17.85 -9.54 -45.75
N PHE A 8 -18.83 -8.68 -45.99
CA PHE A 8 -19.08 -7.50 -45.18
C PHE A 8 -19.52 -7.86 -43.75
N GLY A 9 -20.37 -8.88 -43.58
CA GLY A 9 -20.77 -9.38 -42.27
C GLY A 9 -19.61 -9.95 -41.45
N VAL A 10 -18.74 -10.75 -42.07
CA VAL A 10 -17.52 -11.27 -41.42
C VAL A 10 -16.57 -10.14 -41.03
N LEU A 11 -16.42 -9.13 -41.89
CA LEU A 11 -15.58 -7.97 -41.60
C LEU A 11 -16.10 -7.17 -40.40
N ILE A 12 -17.41 -6.90 -40.32
CA ILE A 12 -18.02 -6.19 -39.18
C ILE A 12 -17.80 -6.97 -37.89
N LEU A 13 -17.98 -8.29 -37.90
CA LEU A 13 -17.75 -9.13 -36.72
C LEU A 13 -16.27 -9.14 -36.31
N ALA A 14 -15.35 -9.17 -37.28
CA ALA A 14 -13.92 -9.08 -37.02
C ALA A 14 -13.53 -7.74 -36.38
N VAL A 15 -14.02 -6.62 -36.94
CA VAL A 15 -13.78 -5.28 -36.39
C VAL A 15 -14.40 -5.15 -34.99
N GLY A 16 -15.62 -5.65 -34.79
CA GLY A 16 -16.28 -5.64 -33.48
C GLY A 16 -15.48 -6.41 -32.42
N ARG A 17 -14.91 -7.57 -32.77
CA ARG A 17 -14.03 -8.33 -31.88
C ARG A 17 -12.74 -7.58 -31.56
N VAL A 18 -12.09 -6.98 -32.56
CA VAL A 18 -10.87 -6.18 -32.36
C VAL A 18 -11.16 -4.99 -31.46
N GLN A 19 -12.25 -4.26 -31.67
CA GLN A 19 -12.64 -3.12 -30.85
C GLN A 19 -12.94 -3.53 -29.41
N GLY A 20 -13.65 -4.65 -29.21
CA GLY A 20 -13.92 -5.22 -27.89
C GLY A 20 -12.63 -5.56 -27.14
N ASN A 21 -11.70 -6.25 -27.81
CA ASN A 21 -10.41 -6.61 -27.25
C ASN A 21 -9.58 -5.36 -26.89
N LEU A 22 -9.51 -4.36 -27.78
CA LEU A 22 -8.79 -3.12 -27.52
C LEU A 22 -9.35 -2.35 -26.32
N ASN A 23 -10.67 -2.23 -26.20
CA ASN A 23 -11.30 -1.54 -25.08
C ASN A 23 -10.98 -2.23 -23.74
N GLN A 24 -10.97 -3.56 -23.72
CA GLN A 24 -10.66 -4.34 -22.52
C GLN A 24 -9.17 -4.27 -22.16
N THR A 25 -8.27 -4.36 -23.15
CA THR A 25 -6.84 -4.16 -22.92
C THR A 25 -6.54 -2.75 -22.39
N MET A 26 -7.22 -1.72 -22.91
CA MET A 26 -7.09 -0.36 -22.38
C MET A 26 -7.56 -0.27 -20.92
N ALA A 27 -8.72 -0.84 -20.59
CA ALA A 27 -9.22 -0.87 -19.21
C ALA A 27 -8.25 -1.61 -18.26
N GLN A 28 -7.75 -2.77 -18.67
CA GLN A 28 -6.75 -3.53 -17.90
C GLN A 28 -5.47 -2.73 -17.67
N ASN A 29 -4.96 -2.05 -18.70
CA ASN A 29 -3.78 -1.20 -18.58
C ASN A 29 -4.01 -0.03 -17.64
N THR A 30 -5.17 0.63 -17.70
CA THR A 30 -5.52 1.70 -16.78
C THR A 30 -5.56 1.22 -15.33
N PHE A 31 -6.22 0.09 -15.05
CA PHE A 31 -6.28 -0.46 -13.69
C PHE A 31 -4.90 -0.88 -13.18
N ASN A 32 -4.07 -1.49 -14.03
CA ASN A 32 -2.69 -1.84 -13.72
C ASN A 32 -1.86 -0.60 -13.33
N LEU A 33 -1.93 0.46 -14.15
CA LEU A 33 -1.19 1.69 -13.92
C LEU A 33 -1.64 2.40 -12.64
N ASN A 34 -2.95 2.46 -12.38
CA ASN A 34 -3.48 3.06 -11.15
C ASN A 34 -3.00 2.30 -9.91
N THR A 35 -3.15 0.97 -9.90
CA THR A 35 -2.73 0.10 -8.80
C THR A 35 -1.22 0.25 -8.51
N GLN A 36 -0.39 0.28 -9.55
CA GLN A 36 1.05 0.51 -9.42
C GLN A 36 1.38 1.90 -8.91
N SER A 37 0.72 2.94 -9.42
CA SER A 37 0.94 4.32 -9.02
C SER A 37 0.62 4.55 -7.55
N GLU A 38 -0.50 3.98 -7.06
CA GLU A 38 -0.90 4.03 -5.67
C GLU A 38 0.11 3.30 -4.77
N ALA A 39 0.48 2.07 -5.14
CA ALA A 39 1.48 1.29 -4.39
C ALA A 39 2.83 2.01 -4.29
N VAL A 40 3.32 2.59 -5.39
CA VAL A 40 4.58 3.35 -5.41
C VAL A 40 4.49 4.61 -4.56
N SER A 41 3.37 5.33 -4.64
CA SER A 41 3.15 6.56 -3.85
C SER A 41 3.17 6.25 -2.36
N LEU A 42 2.49 5.18 -1.94
CA LEU A 42 2.48 4.74 -0.55
C LEU A 42 3.84 4.24 -0.09
N ALA A 43 4.52 3.42 -0.89
CA ALA A 43 5.85 2.92 -0.58
C ALA A 43 6.83 4.08 -0.30
N ARG A 44 6.82 5.11 -1.15
CA ARG A 44 7.64 6.31 -0.97
C ARG A 44 7.28 7.08 0.31
N LEU A 45 6.00 7.19 0.62
CA LEU A 45 5.52 7.86 1.83
C LEU A 45 5.97 7.12 3.10
N ILE A 46 5.71 5.81 3.18
CA ILE A 46 6.14 4.97 4.31
C ILE A 46 7.65 5.03 4.47
N GLU A 47 8.40 4.88 3.38
CA GLU A 47 9.86 4.96 3.42
C GLU A 47 10.35 6.30 3.96
N TYR A 48 9.82 7.40 3.43
CA TYR A 48 10.20 8.73 3.86
C TYR A 48 9.93 8.97 5.35
N GLU A 49 8.73 8.64 5.84
CA GLU A 49 8.34 8.95 7.21
C GLU A 49 8.97 8.00 8.22
N VAL A 50 8.98 6.70 7.93
CA VAL A 50 9.57 5.69 8.82
C VAL A 50 11.07 5.89 8.91
N SER A 51 11.76 6.26 7.83
CA SER A 51 13.21 6.54 7.89
C SER A 51 13.56 7.69 8.87
N LYS A 52 12.61 8.60 9.11
CA LYS A 52 12.72 9.71 10.05
C LYS A 52 12.19 9.40 11.45
N ALA A 53 11.70 8.20 11.71
CA ALA A 53 11.26 7.79 13.04
C ALA A 53 12.38 8.01 14.07
N GLY A 54 12.03 8.71 15.16
CA GLY A 54 12.93 9.12 16.23
C GLY A 54 13.74 10.39 15.97
N TYR A 55 13.66 11.02 14.80
CA TYR A 55 14.42 12.24 14.51
C TYR A 55 13.93 13.41 15.36
N GLY A 56 14.83 14.06 16.11
CA GLY A 56 14.49 15.18 16.99
C GLY A 56 13.67 14.80 18.23
N VAL A 57 13.51 13.50 18.52
CA VAL A 57 12.71 13.01 19.66
C VAL A 57 13.61 12.56 20.79
N THR A 58 13.38 13.15 21.97
CA THR A 58 13.94 12.69 23.24
C THR A 58 12.95 11.71 23.92
N GLY A 59 13.45 10.62 24.51
CA GLY A 59 12.62 9.63 25.18
C GLY A 59 11.91 8.64 24.24
N SER A 60 10.61 8.39 24.46
CA SER A 60 9.83 7.37 23.74
C SER A 60 9.55 7.78 22.28
N LYS A 61 10.12 7.03 21.34
CA LYS A 61 10.07 7.27 19.89
C LYS A 61 8.96 6.48 19.20
N ILE A 62 8.65 5.28 19.70
CA ILE A 62 7.58 4.42 19.22
C ILE A 62 6.59 4.25 20.37
N SER A 63 5.30 4.50 20.10
CA SER A 63 4.22 4.38 21.08
C SER A 63 3.35 3.15 20.84
N THR A 64 3.34 2.61 19.62
CA THR A 64 2.58 1.40 19.28
C THR A 64 3.34 0.61 18.22
N ALA A 65 3.43 -0.70 18.40
CA ALA A 65 4.10 -1.60 17.47
C ALA A 65 3.40 -2.96 17.46
N ASP A 66 2.51 -3.16 16.51
CA ASP A 66 1.73 -4.37 16.28
C ASP A 66 1.81 -4.77 14.79
N SER A 67 1.40 -6.00 14.47
CA SER A 67 1.45 -6.58 13.13
C SER A 67 0.67 -5.79 12.07
N GLN A 68 -0.31 -4.98 12.45
CA GLN A 68 -1.11 -4.15 11.53
C GLN A 68 -1.19 -2.69 11.96
N ARG A 69 -0.41 -2.27 12.96
CA ARG A 69 -0.45 -0.90 13.49
C ARG A 69 0.90 -0.47 14.03
N ILE A 70 1.31 0.73 13.65
CA ILE A 70 2.50 1.37 14.21
C ILE A 70 2.20 2.84 14.50
N ALA A 71 2.76 3.35 15.59
CA ALA A 71 2.77 4.77 15.87
C ALA A 71 4.15 5.19 16.36
N PHE A 72 4.70 6.24 15.74
CA PHE A 72 6.02 6.75 16.03
C PHE A 72 6.06 8.27 15.97
N LYS A 73 7.12 8.83 16.55
CA LYS A 73 7.36 10.27 16.59
C LYS A 73 8.61 10.60 15.77
N GLY A 74 8.62 11.77 15.15
CA GLY A 74 9.78 12.30 14.44
C GLY A 74 9.51 13.68 13.86
N ALA A 75 10.54 14.49 13.74
CA ALA A 75 10.47 15.71 12.94
C ALA A 75 10.51 15.33 11.45
N MET A 76 9.46 15.66 10.71
CA MET A 76 9.36 15.31 9.28
C MET A 76 10.17 16.26 8.39
N THR A 77 10.52 17.43 8.89
CA THR A 77 11.37 18.43 8.22
C THR A 77 12.60 18.74 9.07
N TYR A 78 13.67 19.20 8.43
CA TYR A 78 14.89 19.58 9.13
C TYR A 78 14.63 20.76 10.07
N GLY A 79 14.94 20.61 11.36
CA GLY A 79 14.65 21.63 12.39
C GLY A 79 13.16 21.86 12.67
N GLY A 80 12.27 21.06 12.09
CA GLY A 80 10.83 21.17 12.30
C GLY A 80 10.38 20.62 13.65
N PRO A 81 9.13 20.93 14.07
CA PRO A 81 8.57 20.34 15.28
C PRO A 81 8.43 18.82 15.14
N VAL A 82 8.54 18.12 16.27
CA VAL A 82 8.26 16.69 16.36
C VAL A 82 6.78 16.45 16.07
N ASP A 83 6.49 15.58 15.10
CA ASP A 83 5.15 15.11 14.79
C ASP A 83 4.95 13.66 15.28
N SER A 84 3.69 13.26 15.44
CA SER A 84 3.29 11.87 15.70
C SER A 84 2.58 11.32 14.48
N VAL A 85 3.13 10.25 13.91
CA VAL A 85 2.58 9.54 12.75
C VAL A 85 2.13 8.16 13.19
N ALA A 86 0.95 7.75 12.73
CA ALA A 86 0.43 6.42 12.93
C ALA A 86 -0.10 5.83 11.62
N TYR A 87 0.14 4.54 11.43
CA TYR A 87 -0.44 3.74 10.37
C TYR A 87 -1.22 2.58 10.97
N PHE A 88 -2.36 2.25 10.38
CA PHE A 88 -3.11 1.05 10.74
C PHE A 88 -4.00 0.56 9.61
N ALA A 89 -4.26 -0.75 9.60
CA ALA A 89 -5.36 -1.33 8.84
C ALA A 89 -6.69 -0.90 9.48
N GLY A 90 -7.56 -0.29 8.67
CA GLY A 90 -8.90 0.13 9.06
C GLY A 90 -9.96 -0.91 8.69
N GLU A 91 -11.19 -0.45 8.55
CA GLU A 91 -12.34 -1.29 8.20
C GLU A 91 -12.33 -1.71 6.73
N ALA A 92 -13.06 -2.79 6.43
CA ALA A 92 -13.32 -3.23 5.06
C ALA A 92 -13.92 -2.08 4.20
N ASP A 93 -13.49 -1.99 2.95
CA ASP A 93 -14.01 -0.99 2.02
C ASP A 93 -15.12 -1.56 1.14
N THR A 94 -16.36 -1.17 1.44
CA THR A 94 -17.54 -1.62 0.68
C THR A 94 -17.78 -0.82 -0.61
N THR A 95 -16.87 0.09 -0.99
CA THR A 95 -17.02 0.93 -2.19
C THR A 95 -16.39 0.33 -3.45
N THR A 96 -15.63 -0.75 -3.31
CA THR A 96 -15.02 -1.49 -4.41
C THR A 96 -15.73 -2.82 -4.64
N ARG A 97 -15.44 -3.50 -5.76
CA ARG A 97 -15.91 -4.87 -5.99
C ARG A 97 -14.98 -5.93 -5.43
N ASN A 98 -13.82 -5.55 -4.89
CA ASN A 98 -12.90 -6.50 -4.29
C ASN A 98 -13.30 -6.72 -2.83
N PRO A 99 -13.72 -7.94 -2.44
CA PRO A 99 -14.22 -8.20 -1.09
C PRO A 99 -13.10 -8.17 -0.02
N ASP A 100 -11.84 -8.29 -0.41
CA ASP A 100 -10.69 -8.35 0.49
C ASP A 100 -10.13 -6.96 0.83
N ASP A 101 -10.72 -5.91 0.24
CA ASP A 101 -10.29 -4.54 0.38
C ASP A 101 -10.59 -4.00 1.79
N PHE A 102 -9.60 -3.39 2.42
CA PHE A 102 -9.75 -2.57 3.61
C PHE A 102 -9.05 -1.23 3.45
N ARG A 103 -9.48 -0.25 4.25
CA ARG A 103 -8.94 1.10 4.22
C ARG A 103 -7.64 1.15 5.01
N PHE A 104 -6.54 1.44 4.35
CA PHE A 104 -5.32 1.86 5.04
C PHE A 104 -5.51 3.26 5.60
N VAL A 105 -5.16 3.44 6.88
CA VAL A 105 -5.31 4.73 7.54
C VAL A 105 -3.95 5.24 7.98
N ARG A 106 -3.62 6.44 7.49
CA ARG A 106 -2.52 7.26 8.00
C ARG A 106 -3.06 8.43 8.81
N TYR A 107 -2.51 8.59 10.01
CA TYR A 107 -2.75 9.75 10.86
C TYR A 107 -1.44 10.49 11.12
N ALA A 108 -1.45 11.81 10.95
CA ALA A 108 -0.36 12.67 11.37
C ALA A 108 -0.91 13.89 12.12
N LYS A 109 -0.39 14.13 13.33
CA LYS A 109 -0.93 15.17 14.23
C LYS A 109 -0.81 16.56 13.60
N SER A 110 0.30 16.86 12.92
CA SER A 110 0.51 18.17 12.28
C SER A 110 -0.48 18.49 11.16
N SER A 111 -0.95 17.49 10.41
CA SER A 111 -1.92 17.69 9.33
C SER A 111 -3.38 17.68 9.81
N GLY A 112 -3.64 17.36 11.10
CA GLY A 112 -4.98 17.30 11.68
C GLY A 112 -5.94 16.29 11.03
N ALA A 113 -5.46 15.49 10.08
CA ALA A 113 -6.27 14.73 9.14
C ALA A 113 -5.90 13.24 9.14
N LEU A 114 -6.95 12.41 9.14
CA LEU A 114 -6.91 11.06 8.59
C LEU A 114 -6.69 11.22 7.08
N SER A 115 -5.45 11.10 6.65
CA SER A 115 -5.04 11.48 5.30
C SER A 115 -4.52 10.25 4.59
N GLN A 116 -5.47 9.58 3.94
CA GLN A 116 -5.39 8.80 2.69
C GLN A 116 -6.32 7.59 2.76
N ARG A 117 -7.27 7.51 1.82
CA ARG A 117 -8.04 6.29 1.57
C ARG A 117 -7.31 5.52 0.49
N ILE A 118 -6.29 4.75 0.89
CA ILE A 118 -5.67 3.77 0.01
C ILE A 118 -6.29 2.43 0.37
N VAL A 119 -6.74 1.73 -0.65
CA VAL A 119 -7.39 0.45 -0.46
C VAL A 119 -6.34 -0.65 -0.60
N MET A 120 -6.33 -1.59 0.34
CA MET A 120 -5.33 -2.65 0.40
C MET A 120 -6.00 -3.97 0.74
N THR A 121 -5.41 -5.08 0.33
CA THR A 121 -5.84 -6.43 0.72
C THR A 121 -4.88 -7.08 1.71
N GLN A 122 -3.70 -6.49 1.93
CA GLN A 122 -2.76 -6.94 2.95
C GLN A 122 -1.96 -5.76 3.52
N PHE A 123 -1.77 -5.75 4.84
CA PHE A 123 -0.87 -4.85 5.54
C PHE A 123 -0.27 -5.58 6.74
N ILE A 124 1.06 -5.75 6.73
CA ILE A 124 1.81 -6.51 7.73
C ILE A 124 3.05 -5.70 8.11
N ILE A 125 3.31 -5.62 9.41
CA ILE A 125 4.48 -4.98 9.99
C ILE A 125 5.25 -6.01 10.82
N THR A 126 6.56 -6.06 10.63
CA THR A 126 7.46 -6.90 11.43
C THR A 126 8.59 -6.06 12.01
N TYR A 127 8.93 -6.30 13.27
CA TYR A 127 9.93 -5.53 14.02
C TYR A 127 11.19 -6.33 14.26
N PHE A 128 12.33 -5.65 14.27
CA PHE A 128 13.65 -6.23 14.47
C PHE A 128 14.44 -5.44 15.51
N ASP A 129 15.18 -6.14 16.35
CA ASP A 129 16.09 -5.55 17.34
C ASP A 129 17.47 -5.18 16.74
N SER A 130 18.42 -4.78 17.59
CA SER A 130 19.80 -4.44 17.16
C SER A 130 20.62 -5.60 16.62
N SER A 131 20.21 -6.83 16.91
CA SER A 131 20.84 -8.06 16.42
C SER A 131 20.16 -8.58 15.15
N ASN A 132 19.24 -7.81 14.57
CA ASN A 132 18.36 -8.22 13.47
C ASN A 132 17.49 -9.45 13.82
N THR A 133 17.20 -9.67 15.10
CA THR A 133 16.29 -10.73 15.53
C THR A 133 14.86 -10.21 15.41
N ARG A 134 13.99 -11.02 14.81
CA ARG A 134 12.57 -10.72 14.72
C ARG A 134 11.95 -10.67 16.11
N MET A 135 11.26 -9.58 16.42
CA MET A 135 10.52 -9.40 17.66
C MET A 135 9.08 -9.89 17.49
N SER A 136 8.50 -10.43 18.56
CA SER A 136 7.07 -10.78 18.59
C SER A 136 6.21 -9.52 18.64
N SER A 137 5.20 -9.43 17.77
CA SER A 137 4.16 -8.40 17.80
C SER A 137 2.95 -8.87 18.62
N PRO A 138 2.35 -8.02 19.47
CA PRO A 138 2.71 -6.63 19.69
C PRO A 138 3.96 -6.47 20.56
N VAL A 139 4.84 -5.53 20.21
CA VAL A 139 5.96 -5.12 21.05
C VAL A 139 5.44 -4.12 22.08
N THR A 140 5.69 -4.37 23.36
CA THR A 140 5.11 -3.59 24.46
C THR A 140 6.17 -3.18 25.49
N GLY A 141 5.81 -2.22 26.35
CA GLY A 141 6.66 -1.77 27.46
C GLY A 141 8.03 -1.25 27.00
N THR A 142 9.08 -1.61 27.74
CA THR A 142 10.46 -1.17 27.47
C THR A 142 11.04 -1.77 26.19
N ALA A 143 10.48 -2.88 25.69
CA ALA A 143 10.92 -3.53 24.45
C ALA A 143 10.68 -2.64 23.21
N LEU A 144 9.76 -1.67 23.27
CA LEU A 144 9.59 -0.67 22.20
C LEU A 144 10.90 0.08 21.90
N ASN A 145 11.74 0.30 22.91
CA ASN A 145 13.02 0.98 22.76
C ASN A 145 14.11 0.08 22.15
N ALA A 146 13.87 -1.22 22.02
CA ALA A 146 14.78 -2.17 21.38
C ALA A 146 14.61 -2.24 19.86
N ILE A 147 13.50 -1.71 19.30
CA ILE A 147 13.24 -1.72 17.86
C ILE A 147 14.32 -0.92 17.11
N ARG A 148 14.93 -1.53 16.11
CA ARG A 148 15.93 -0.92 15.20
C ARG A 148 15.56 -1.06 13.74
N GLY A 149 14.85 -2.14 13.37
CA GLY A 149 14.33 -2.35 12.03
C GLY A 149 12.82 -2.49 12.04
N VAL A 150 12.18 -1.96 11.00
CA VAL A 150 10.74 -2.13 10.75
C VAL A 150 10.56 -2.57 9.31
N ASN A 151 10.07 -3.79 9.11
CA ASN A 151 9.65 -4.30 7.81
C ASN A 151 8.17 -4.00 7.63
N PHE A 152 7.85 -3.44 6.48
CA PHE A 152 6.49 -3.25 6.02
C PHE A 152 6.27 -4.12 4.80
N LYS A 153 5.16 -4.84 4.78
CA LYS A 153 4.67 -5.59 3.65
C LYS A 153 3.22 -5.21 3.41
N PHE A 154 2.89 -4.87 2.17
CA PHE A 154 1.51 -4.62 1.80
C PHE A 154 1.19 -5.10 0.39
N ARG A 155 -0.10 -5.31 0.15
CA ARG A 155 -0.65 -5.66 -1.16
C ARG A 155 -1.80 -4.72 -1.49
N VAL A 156 -1.71 -4.09 -2.65
CA VAL A 156 -2.77 -3.26 -3.23
C VAL A 156 -3.31 -4.03 -4.42
N GLU A 157 -4.62 -4.04 -4.57
CA GLU A 157 -5.30 -4.66 -5.70
C GLU A 157 -6.20 -3.66 -6.41
N SER A 158 -6.53 -3.95 -7.68
CA SER A 158 -7.47 -3.12 -8.43
C SER A 158 -8.85 -3.17 -7.79
N ALA A 159 -9.54 -2.02 -7.71
CA ALA A 159 -10.89 -1.95 -7.17
C ALA A 159 -11.94 -2.75 -7.97
N GLU A 160 -11.66 -2.97 -9.26
CA GLU A 160 -12.50 -3.73 -10.19
C GLU A 160 -11.74 -4.97 -10.68
N PRO A 161 -12.44 -6.10 -10.89
CA PRO A 161 -11.83 -7.28 -11.46
C PRO A 161 -11.65 -7.10 -12.97
N VAL A 162 -10.52 -7.56 -13.49
CA VAL A 162 -10.25 -7.65 -14.92
C VAL A 162 -10.53 -9.07 -15.38
N THR A 163 -11.45 -9.18 -16.34
CA THR A 163 -11.73 -10.48 -16.98
C THR A 163 -10.71 -10.74 -18.07
N ASP A 164 -10.22 -11.97 -18.17
CA ASP A 164 -9.41 -12.43 -19.28
C ASP A 164 -10.31 -13.03 -20.35
N ILE A 165 -10.24 -12.52 -21.58
CA ILE A 165 -11.08 -12.98 -22.71
C ILE A 165 -10.78 -14.42 -23.14
N SER A 166 -9.56 -14.90 -22.89
CA SER A 166 -9.09 -16.20 -23.34
C SER A 166 -9.52 -17.31 -22.38
N THR A 167 -9.62 -17.00 -21.09
CA THR A 167 -9.97 -17.95 -20.04
C THR A 167 -11.37 -17.72 -19.45
N GLY A 168 -11.96 -16.54 -19.65
CA GLY A 168 -13.21 -16.11 -19.03
C GLY A 168 -13.10 -15.84 -17.53
N LEU A 169 -11.90 -15.94 -16.95
CA LEU A 169 -11.66 -15.78 -15.52
C LEU A 169 -11.44 -14.31 -15.18
N SER A 170 -12.04 -13.86 -14.08
CA SER A 170 -11.88 -12.51 -13.55
C SER A 170 -10.86 -12.51 -12.40
N ASN A 171 -9.86 -11.64 -12.49
CA ASN A 171 -8.81 -11.50 -11.47
C ASN A 171 -8.61 -10.02 -11.12
N TYR A 172 -8.18 -9.74 -9.90
CA TYR A 172 -7.76 -8.41 -9.49
C TYR A 172 -6.27 -8.24 -9.79
N ASN A 173 -5.91 -7.12 -10.41
CA ASN A 173 -4.50 -6.81 -10.64
C ASN A 173 -3.86 -6.43 -9.31
N ALA A 174 -2.76 -7.07 -8.94
CA ALA A 174 -2.16 -6.92 -7.62
C ALA A 174 -0.72 -6.41 -7.70
N VAL A 175 -0.36 -5.53 -6.77
CA VAL A 175 1.01 -5.08 -6.54
C VAL A 175 1.35 -5.36 -5.08
N THR A 176 2.42 -6.12 -4.87
CA THR A 176 2.97 -6.37 -3.52
C THR A 176 4.25 -5.58 -3.36
N TRP A 177 4.38 -4.88 -2.25
CA TRP A 177 5.60 -4.20 -1.86
C TRP A 177 6.04 -4.66 -0.48
N GLU A 178 7.34 -4.89 -0.33
CA GLU A 178 7.94 -5.27 0.94
C GLU A 178 9.30 -4.58 1.10
N LYS A 179 9.53 -3.96 2.26
CA LYS A 179 10.82 -3.35 2.57
C LYS A 179 11.10 -3.33 4.06
N LEU A 180 12.32 -3.72 4.42
CA LEU A 180 12.90 -3.51 5.74
C LEU A 180 13.60 -2.15 5.80
N ILE A 181 13.16 -1.31 6.71
CA ILE A 181 13.67 0.05 6.92
C ILE A 181 14.38 0.08 8.28
N TYR A 182 15.56 0.72 8.32
CA TYR A 182 16.33 0.95 9.53
C TYR A 182 16.39 2.44 9.87
N PRO A 183 15.45 2.97 10.68
CA PRO A 183 15.45 4.38 11.03
C PRO A 183 16.66 4.71 11.92
N ARG A 184 17.54 5.57 11.42
CA ARG A 184 18.84 5.89 12.06
C ARG A 184 18.71 6.46 13.47
N ASN A 185 17.56 7.05 13.80
CA ASN A 185 17.36 7.75 15.05
C ASN A 185 16.69 6.91 16.13
N LEU A 186 16.18 5.70 15.84
CA LEU A 186 15.57 4.86 16.87
C LEU A 186 16.58 4.40 17.93
N GLY A 187 17.79 4.03 17.51
CA GLY A 187 18.83 3.52 18.41
C GLY A 187 19.66 4.56 19.16
N LYS A 188 19.48 5.86 18.88
CA LYS A 188 20.32 6.92 19.49
C LYS A 188 19.89 7.24 20.92
N PRO A 189 20.79 7.15 21.93
CA PRO A 189 20.56 7.69 23.25
C PRO A 189 20.95 9.18 23.23
N PHE A 190 20.01 10.03 22.84
CA PHE A 190 20.17 11.49 22.70
C PHE A 190 21.11 11.92 21.56
#